data_AF-A0A6N8JF58-F1
#
_entry.id   AF-A0A6N8JF58-F1
#
_cell.length_a   1.000
_cell.length_b   1.000
_cell.length_c   1.000
_cell.angle_alpha   90.00
_cell.angle_beta   90.00
_cell.angle_gamma   90.00
#
_symmetry.space_group_name_H-M   'P 1'
#
loop_
_entity.id
_entity.type
_entity.pdbx_description
1 polymer ?
#
loop_
_entity_poly.entity_id
_entity_poly.type
_entity_poly.pdbx_seq_one_letter_code
_entity_poly.pdbx_strand_id
1 'polypeptide(L)'
;MELFVKMALQAWDVQIKRTEKLINSLSDEQLLQEVAPGRNRGIYLLGHLIAVHDAMLPLFSLGEKLYPELEEPFIKNPDNVDLVVTSVKDLRERWTTIHSKLSEAFNAMSAEQWFQRHNTMTDEDLQREPHRNKLSVLMNRTSHVAYHLGQLMFIRHD
;
A
#
# COMPACT_ATOMS: atom_id res chain seq x y z
N MET A 1 3.12 -11.68 22.28
CA MET A 1 2.88 -11.57 20.81
C MET A 1 1.91 -10.43 20.50
N GLU A 2 0.79 -10.32 21.22
CA GLU A 2 -0.19 -9.22 21.03
C GLU A 2 0.41 -7.81 20.99
N LEU A 3 1.27 -7.44 21.95
CA LEU A 3 1.89 -6.12 21.98
C LEU A 3 2.70 -5.82 20.71
N PHE A 4 3.44 -6.79 20.19
CA PHE A 4 4.25 -6.62 18.99
C PHE A 4 3.39 -6.45 17.73
N VAL A 5 2.32 -7.25 17.61
CA VAL A 5 1.32 -7.09 16.53
C VAL A 5 0.71 -5.70 16.59
N LYS A 6 0.31 -5.24 17.78
CA LYS A 6 -0.25 -3.90 17.98
C LYS A 6 0.73 -2.80 17.57
N MET A 7 2.01 -2.92 17.92
CA MET A 7 3.04 -1.97 17.51
C MET A 7 3.23 -1.92 15.99
N ALA A 8 3.22 -3.08 15.32
CA ALA A 8 3.34 -3.16 13.86
C ALA A 8 2.12 -2.56 13.14
N LEU A 9 0.89 -2.85 13.62
CA LEU A 9 -0.35 -2.25 13.11
C LEU A 9 -0.37 -0.74 13.32
N GLN A 10 0.05 -0.26 14.49
CA GLN A 10 0.17 1.18 14.75
C GLN A 10 1.19 1.84 13.82
N ALA A 11 2.33 1.20 13.54
CA ALA A 11 3.32 1.71 12.61
C ALA A 11 2.75 1.80 11.18
N TRP A 12 2.04 0.78 10.72
CA TRP A 12 1.29 0.79 9.47
C TRP A 12 0.30 1.97 9.41
N ASP A 13 -0.59 2.09 10.40
CA ASP A 13 -1.62 3.13 10.46
C ASP A 13 -1.03 4.54 10.42
N VAL A 14 0.09 4.76 11.11
CA VAL A 14 0.79 6.05 11.10
C VAL A 14 1.24 6.42 9.69
N GLN A 15 1.82 5.47 8.94
CA GLN A 15 2.25 5.76 7.57
C GLN A 15 1.08 5.97 6.63
N ILE A 16 0.02 5.16 6.73
CA ILE A 16 -1.20 5.35 5.93
C ILE A 16 -1.80 6.74 6.17
N LYS A 17 -1.98 7.15 7.43
CA LYS A 17 -2.54 8.47 7.77
C LYS A 17 -1.66 9.63 7.31
N ARG A 18 -0.33 9.49 7.38
CA ARG A 18 0.60 10.52 6.87
C ARG A 18 0.50 10.66 5.36
N THR A 19 0.51 9.54 4.65
CA THR A 19 0.38 9.50 3.19
C THR A 19 -0.96 10.04 2.74
N GLU A 20 -2.06 9.61 3.37
CA GLU A 20 -3.40 10.12 3.10
C GLU A 20 -3.50 11.63 3.32
N LYS A 21 -2.98 12.13 4.45
CA LYS A 21 -2.95 13.57 4.75
C LYS A 21 -2.20 14.35 3.67
N LEU A 22 -1.03 13.85 3.25
CA LEU A 22 -0.23 14.50 2.20
C LEU A 22 -1.00 14.51 0.88
N ILE A 23 -1.47 13.36 0.42
CA ILE A 23 -2.26 13.22 -0.81
C ILE A 23 -3.43 14.20 -0.77
N ASN A 24 -4.21 14.23 0.31
CA ASN A 24 -5.38 15.13 0.47
C ASN A 24 -5.04 16.62 0.57
N SER A 25 -3.79 16.97 0.84
CA SER A 25 -3.33 18.37 0.83
C SER A 25 -2.89 18.87 -0.55
N LEU A 26 -2.58 17.95 -1.49
CA LEU A 26 -2.15 18.28 -2.84
C LEU A 26 -3.37 18.48 -3.76
N SER A 27 -3.28 19.43 -4.70
CA SER A 27 -4.23 19.57 -5.79
C SER A 27 -4.10 18.41 -6.80
N ASP A 28 -5.09 18.26 -7.65
CA ASP A 28 -5.05 17.25 -8.71
C ASP A 28 -3.90 17.54 -9.69
N GLU A 29 -3.66 18.81 -10.03
CA GLU A 29 -2.55 19.25 -10.90
C GLU A 29 -1.19 18.95 -10.27
N GLN A 30 -1.05 19.12 -8.95
CA GLN A 30 0.18 18.80 -8.22
C GLN A 30 0.47 17.30 -8.25
N LEU A 31 -0.54 16.45 -8.08
CA LEU A 31 -0.37 14.99 -8.19
C LEU A 31 -0.02 14.55 -9.61
N LEU A 32 -0.40 15.30 -10.63
CA LEU A 32 -0.02 15.02 -12.01
C LEU A 32 1.44 15.39 -12.34
N GLN A 33 2.14 16.12 -11.46
CA GLN A 33 3.56 16.46 -11.64
C GLN A 33 4.49 15.32 -11.25
N GLU A 34 5.66 15.27 -11.89
CA GLU A 34 6.80 14.46 -11.44
C GLU A 34 7.23 14.87 -10.02
N VAL A 35 7.52 13.91 -9.16
CA VAL A 35 8.03 14.21 -7.81
C VAL A 35 9.42 14.86 -7.84
N ALA A 36 10.18 14.60 -8.91
CA ALA A 36 11.47 15.23 -9.22
C ALA A 36 11.76 15.01 -10.72
N PRO A 37 12.67 15.78 -11.35
CA PRO A 37 12.94 15.66 -12.78
C PRO A 37 13.28 14.22 -13.20
N GLY A 38 12.49 13.66 -14.13
CA GLY A 38 12.63 12.30 -14.66
C GLY A 38 12.29 11.20 -13.65
N ARG A 39 11.50 11.50 -12.61
CA ARG A 39 10.97 10.55 -11.64
C ARG A 39 9.46 10.43 -11.79
N ASN A 40 8.90 9.39 -11.19
CA ASN A 40 7.46 9.11 -11.23
C ASN A 40 6.64 10.33 -10.82
N ARG A 41 5.47 10.48 -11.44
CA ARG A 41 4.43 11.42 -11.05
C ARG A 41 3.76 11.00 -9.75
N GLY A 42 3.22 11.98 -9.02
CA GLY A 42 2.46 11.71 -7.79
C GLY A 42 1.29 10.74 -8.01
N ILE A 43 0.59 10.87 -9.13
CA ILE A 43 -0.54 10.03 -9.52
C ILE A 43 -0.12 8.57 -9.73
N TYR A 44 1.07 8.34 -10.28
CA TYR A 44 1.62 7.01 -10.45
C TYR A 44 1.93 6.38 -9.09
N LEU A 45 2.58 7.12 -8.20
CA LEU A 45 2.87 6.64 -6.84
C LEU A 45 1.60 6.33 -6.05
N LEU A 46 0.55 7.14 -6.20
CA LEU A 46 -0.75 6.89 -5.59
C LEU A 46 -1.37 5.58 -6.11
N GLY A 47 -1.49 5.43 -7.43
CA GLY A 47 -2.02 4.20 -8.04
C GLY A 47 -1.19 2.97 -7.69
N HIS A 48 0.14 3.11 -7.65
CA HIS A 48 1.08 2.06 -7.27
C HIS A 48 0.84 1.57 -5.85
N LEU A 49 0.75 2.48 -4.88
CA LEU A 49 0.49 2.12 -3.49
C LEU A 49 -0.89 1.46 -3.33
N ILE A 50 -1.92 1.94 -4.02
CA ILE A 50 -3.25 1.31 -4.02
C ILE A 50 -3.14 -0.12 -4.54
N ALA A 51 -2.53 -0.35 -5.71
CA ALA A 51 -2.42 -1.68 -6.30
C ALA A 51 -1.60 -2.66 -5.43
N VAL A 52 -0.52 -2.17 -4.79
CA VAL A 52 0.30 -2.98 -3.88
C VAL A 52 -0.44 -3.34 -2.61
N HIS A 53 -1.23 -2.41 -2.04
CA HIS A 53 -2.01 -2.66 -0.83
C HIS A 53 -3.23 -3.54 -1.13
N ASP A 54 -3.86 -3.37 -2.30
CA ASP A 54 -4.95 -4.22 -2.78
C ASP A 54 -4.51 -5.68 -2.93
N ALA A 55 -3.28 -5.90 -3.41
CA ALA A 55 -2.67 -7.23 -3.46
C ALA A 55 -2.42 -7.87 -2.08
N MET A 56 -2.50 -7.12 -0.98
CA MET A 56 -2.40 -7.69 0.38
C MET A 56 -3.64 -8.51 0.74
N LEU A 57 -4.82 -8.21 0.18
CA LEU A 57 -6.06 -8.95 0.44
C LEU A 57 -5.90 -10.44 0.12
N PRO A 58 -5.59 -10.86 -1.12
CA PRO A 58 -5.39 -12.27 -1.43
C PRO A 58 -4.13 -12.83 -0.78
N LEU A 59 -3.09 -12.01 -0.56
CA LEU A 59 -1.85 -12.46 0.07
C LEU A 59 -2.06 -12.92 1.52
N PHE A 60 -3.00 -12.31 2.24
CA PHE A 60 -3.31 -12.63 3.64
C PHE A 60 -4.54 -13.53 3.82
N SER A 61 -5.13 -14.01 2.72
CA SER A 61 -6.41 -14.72 2.71
C SER A 61 -7.58 -13.89 3.24
N LEU A 62 -7.61 -12.59 2.91
CA LEU A 62 -8.63 -11.63 3.37
C LEU A 62 -9.65 -11.27 2.27
N GLY A 63 -9.55 -11.89 1.10
CA GLY A 63 -10.45 -11.68 -0.04
C GLY A 63 -9.70 -11.54 -1.36
N GLU A 64 -10.44 -11.28 -2.43
CA GLU A 64 -9.89 -10.95 -3.74
C GLU A 64 -9.45 -9.47 -3.80
N LYS A 65 -8.68 -9.13 -4.84
CA LYS A 65 -8.34 -7.74 -5.18
C LYS A 65 -9.62 -6.95 -5.51
N LEU A 66 -9.75 -5.74 -4.99
CA LEU A 66 -10.84 -4.83 -5.32
C LEU A 66 -10.61 -4.11 -6.66
N TYR A 67 -9.34 -3.85 -7.00
CA TYR A 67 -8.93 -3.07 -8.16
C TYR A 67 -7.84 -3.79 -8.97
N PRO A 68 -8.09 -5.04 -9.44
CA PRO A 68 -7.11 -5.82 -10.18
C PRO A 68 -6.61 -5.10 -11.45
N GLU A 69 -7.43 -4.22 -12.03
CA GLU A 69 -7.09 -3.43 -13.21
C GLU A 69 -5.96 -2.41 -12.98
N LEU A 70 -5.64 -2.07 -11.72
CA LEU A 70 -4.54 -1.16 -11.39
C LEU A 70 -3.15 -1.83 -11.47
N GLU A 71 -3.09 -3.16 -11.52
CA GLU A 71 -1.82 -3.90 -11.55
C GLU A 71 -1.03 -3.64 -12.85
N GLU A 72 -1.71 -3.65 -13.99
CA GLU A 72 -1.06 -3.45 -15.28
C GLU A 72 -0.42 -2.05 -15.38
N PRO A 73 -1.15 -0.93 -15.16
CA PRO A 73 -0.57 0.41 -15.28
C PRO A 73 0.38 0.77 -14.13
N PHE A 74 0.17 0.31 -12.90
CA PHE A 74 0.89 0.83 -11.74
C PHE A 74 1.88 -0.14 -11.08
N ILE A 75 1.96 -1.39 -11.54
CA ILE A 75 2.96 -2.36 -11.04
C ILE A 75 3.83 -2.87 -12.18
N LYS A 76 3.22 -3.34 -13.28
CA LYS A 76 3.96 -4.01 -14.36
C LYS A 76 4.60 -3.03 -15.34
N ASN A 77 4.04 -1.84 -15.47
CA ASN A 77 4.53 -0.81 -16.38
C ASN A 77 5.08 0.39 -15.60
N PRO A 78 6.20 0.99 -16.04
CA PRO A 78 6.72 2.20 -15.44
C PRO A 78 5.80 3.39 -15.75
N ASP A 79 5.96 4.45 -14.96
CA ASP A 79 5.24 5.70 -15.22
C ASP A 79 5.58 6.25 -16.62
N ASN A 80 4.56 6.73 -17.33
CA ASN A 80 4.71 7.37 -18.62
C ASN A 80 3.52 8.30 -18.91
N VAL A 81 3.73 9.29 -19.76
CA VAL A 81 2.70 10.31 -20.08
C VAL A 81 1.46 9.73 -20.77
N ASP A 82 1.60 8.59 -21.44
CA ASP A 82 0.53 7.90 -22.16
C ASP A 82 -0.27 6.95 -21.27
N LEU A 83 0.11 6.83 -19.99
CA LEU A 83 -0.63 6.04 -19.02
C LEU A 83 -2.04 6.60 -18.98
N VAL A 84 -3.02 5.81 -19.45
CA VAL A 84 -4.43 6.18 -19.37
C VAL A 84 -4.81 6.12 -17.90
N VAL A 85 -4.68 7.27 -17.23
CA VAL A 85 -4.87 7.32 -15.79
C VAL A 85 -6.35 7.41 -15.47
N THR A 86 -6.79 6.60 -14.52
CA THR A 86 -8.02 6.88 -13.76
C THR A 86 -7.90 8.27 -13.15
N SER A 87 -9.01 9.01 -13.00
CA SER A 87 -8.93 10.39 -12.49
C SER A 87 -8.31 10.43 -11.09
N VAL A 88 -7.64 11.53 -10.73
CA VAL A 88 -7.05 11.71 -9.39
C VAL A 88 -8.11 11.50 -8.30
N LYS A 89 -9.31 12.03 -8.52
CA LYS A 89 -10.47 11.83 -7.65
C LYS A 89 -10.79 10.35 -7.44
N ASP A 90 -10.88 9.57 -8.50
CA ASP A 90 -11.17 8.13 -8.40
C ASP A 90 -10.08 7.39 -7.62
N LEU A 91 -8.81 7.73 -7.82
CA LEU A 91 -7.71 7.11 -7.07
C LEU A 91 -7.76 7.47 -5.57
N ARG A 92 -8.17 8.69 -5.20
CA ARG A 92 -8.38 9.07 -3.78
C ARG A 92 -9.53 8.29 -3.14
N GLU A 93 -10.62 8.09 -3.87
CA GLU A 93 -11.74 7.27 -3.40
C GLU A 93 -11.30 5.82 -3.20
N ARG A 94 -10.60 5.25 -4.19
CA ARG A 94 -10.05 3.89 -4.11
C ARG A 94 -9.04 3.73 -2.98
N TRP A 95 -8.19 4.74 -2.73
CA TRP A 95 -7.29 4.79 -1.57
C TRP A 95 -8.08 4.66 -0.26
N THR A 96 -9.12 5.47 -0.09
CA THR A 96 -9.97 5.42 1.12
C THR A 96 -10.62 4.05 1.26
N THR A 97 -11.17 3.50 0.18
CA THR A 97 -11.87 2.20 0.19
C THR A 97 -10.93 1.06 0.55
N ILE A 98 -9.74 0.95 -0.08
CA ILE A 98 -8.84 -0.16 0.20
C ILE A 98 -8.31 -0.13 1.63
N HIS A 99 -7.98 1.06 2.17
CA HIS A 99 -7.48 1.16 3.54
C HIS A 99 -8.58 0.95 4.58
N SER A 100 -9.82 1.32 4.29
CA SER A 100 -10.98 0.95 5.13
C SER A 100 -11.12 -0.58 5.19
N LYS A 101 -11.08 -1.25 4.03
CA LYS A 101 -11.20 -2.72 3.94
C LYS A 101 -10.07 -3.44 4.66
N LEU A 102 -8.83 -3.00 4.46
CA LEU A 102 -7.66 -3.58 5.13
C LEU A 102 -7.71 -3.34 6.64
N SER A 103 -8.10 -2.14 7.09
CA SER A 103 -8.23 -1.82 8.51
C SER A 103 -9.28 -2.71 9.19
N GLU A 104 -10.45 -2.87 8.58
CA GLU A 104 -11.49 -3.79 9.07
C GLU A 104 -10.95 -5.23 9.21
N ALA A 105 -10.30 -5.73 8.15
CA ALA A 105 -9.76 -7.07 8.12
C ALA A 105 -8.63 -7.28 9.14
N PHE A 106 -7.73 -6.31 9.28
CA PHE A 106 -6.60 -6.38 10.22
C PHE A 106 -7.07 -6.35 11.68
N ASN A 107 -8.10 -5.56 12.00
CA ASN A 107 -8.69 -5.50 13.33
C ASN A 107 -9.46 -6.78 13.70
N ALA A 108 -9.94 -7.54 12.70
CA ALA A 108 -10.61 -8.82 12.92
C ALA A 108 -9.62 -9.99 13.12
N MET A 109 -8.33 -9.81 12.80
CA MET A 109 -7.33 -10.87 12.94
C MET A 109 -6.84 -11.00 14.39
N SER A 110 -6.72 -12.25 14.87
CA SER A 110 -6.04 -12.55 16.12
C SER A 110 -4.52 -12.35 15.99
N ALA A 111 -3.84 -12.18 17.12
CA ALA A 111 -2.38 -12.04 17.12
C ALA A 111 -1.69 -13.26 16.49
N GLU A 112 -2.18 -14.48 16.72
CA GLU A 112 -1.63 -15.73 16.20
C GLU A 112 -1.73 -15.79 14.67
N GLN A 113 -2.83 -15.30 14.09
CA GLN A 113 -3.03 -15.28 12.64
C GLN A 113 -1.98 -14.44 11.91
N TRP A 114 -1.42 -13.42 12.57
CA TRP A 114 -0.33 -12.61 12.02
C TRP A 114 1.00 -13.37 11.90
N PHE A 115 1.21 -14.41 12.70
CA PHE A 115 2.41 -15.25 12.65
C PHE A 115 2.27 -16.49 11.76
N GLN A 116 1.11 -16.67 11.11
CA GLN A 116 0.92 -17.70 10.09
C GLN A 116 1.55 -17.28 8.76
N ARG A 117 1.72 -18.24 7.85
CA ARG A 117 2.20 -17.97 6.49
C ARG A 117 1.27 -17.03 5.73
N HIS A 118 1.85 -16.32 4.77
CA HIS A 118 1.09 -15.67 3.70
C HIS A 118 0.91 -16.63 2.50
N ASN A 119 0.00 -16.31 1.58
CA ASN A 119 -0.40 -17.24 0.51
C ASN A 119 0.65 -17.50 -0.57
N THR A 120 1.76 -16.76 -0.58
CA THR A 120 2.91 -17.05 -1.45
C THR A 120 3.97 -17.96 -0.80
N MET A 121 3.63 -18.57 0.35
CA MET A 121 4.46 -19.55 1.04
C MET A 121 3.71 -20.84 1.32
N THR A 122 4.45 -21.94 1.42
CA THR A 122 3.95 -23.23 1.92
C THR A 122 4.14 -23.34 3.43
N ASP A 123 3.57 -24.39 4.04
CA ASP A 123 3.76 -24.66 5.47
C ASP A 123 5.19 -25.14 5.76
N GLU A 124 5.83 -25.88 4.84
CA GLU A 124 7.24 -26.29 4.96
C GLU A 124 8.19 -25.09 4.94
N ASP A 125 7.94 -24.12 4.06
CA ASP A 125 8.72 -22.88 4.03
C ASP A 125 8.61 -22.11 5.35
N LEU A 126 7.42 -22.04 5.95
CA LEU A 126 7.21 -21.38 7.24
C LEU A 126 7.93 -22.12 8.38
N GLN A 127 7.93 -23.46 8.39
CA GLN A 127 8.68 -24.23 9.39
C GLN A 127 10.18 -23.97 9.31
N ARG A 128 10.73 -23.84 8.10
CA ARG A 128 12.14 -23.53 7.88
C ARG A 128 12.47 -22.05 8.18
N GLU A 129 11.57 -21.14 7.84
CA GLU A 129 11.76 -19.69 7.94
C GLU A 129 10.55 -19.02 8.65
N PRO A 130 10.37 -19.24 9.97
CA PRO A 130 9.17 -18.82 10.70
C PRO A 130 8.98 -17.29 10.78
N HIS A 131 10.04 -16.54 10.47
CA HIS A 131 9.98 -15.08 10.37
C HIS A 131 9.30 -14.60 9.08
N ARG A 132 9.16 -15.43 8.04
CA ARG A 132 8.46 -15.09 6.80
C ARG A 132 6.96 -15.35 6.96
N ASN A 133 6.31 -14.49 7.75
CA ASN A 133 4.88 -14.57 8.09
C ASN A 133 4.11 -13.31 7.66
N LYS A 134 2.79 -13.29 7.83
CA LYS A 134 1.94 -12.13 7.44
C LYS A 134 2.41 -10.82 8.10
N LEU A 135 2.84 -10.86 9.36
CA LEU A 135 3.35 -9.69 10.08
C LEU A 135 4.63 -9.13 9.44
N SER A 136 5.53 -10.00 8.99
CA SER A 136 6.75 -9.58 8.28
C SER A 136 6.43 -8.86 6.97
N VAL A 137 5.38 -9.31 6.26
CA VAL A 137 4.90 -8.65 5.04
C VAL A 137 4.29 -7.29 5.39
N LEU A 138 3.48 -7.19 6.44
CA LEU A 138 2.94 -5.91 6.90
C LEU A 138 4.07 -4.90 7.17
N MET A 139 5.09 -5.29 7.95
CA MET A 139 6.24 -4.42 8.25
C MET A 139 7.02 -4.01 6.99
N ASN A 140 7.17 -4.92 6.04
CA ASN A 140 7.76 -4.61 4.73
C ASN A 140 6.91 -3.58 3.98
N ARG A 141 5.59 -3.75 3.93
CA ARG A 141 4.66 -2.81 3.27
C ARG A 141 4.61 -1.46 3.97
N THR A 142 4.71 -1.41 5.31
CA THR A 142 4.86 -0.18 6.09
C THR A 142 6.10 0.61 5.65
N SER A 143 7.23 -0.08 5.47
CA SER A 143 8.47 0.56 5.02
C SER A 143 8.36 1.03 3.56
N HIS A 144 7.69 0.26 2.72
CA HIS A 144 7.43 0.60 1.32
C HIS A 144 6.57 1.86 1.17
N VAL A 145 5.46 1.98 1.91
CA VAL A 145 4.65 3.22 1.88
C VAL A 145 5.41 4.41 2.46
N ALA A 146 6.25 4.21 3.49
CA ALA A 146 7.10 5.28 4.04
C ALA A 146 8.14 5.77 3.02
N TYR A 147 8.70 4.86 2.22
CA TYR A 147 9.63 5.19 1.14
C TYR A 147 8.95 6.08 0.07
N HIS A 148 7.77 5.68 -0.41
CA HIS A 148 7.03 6.48 -1.40
C HIS A 148 6.43 7.77 -0.84
N LEU A 149 6.07 7.79 0.45
CA LEU A 149 5.74 9.04 1.15
C LEU A 149 6.90 10.04 1.06
N GLY A 150 8.14 9.59 1.30
CA GLY A 150 9.32 10.44 1.16
C GLY A 150 9.50 11.02 -0.25
N GLN A 151 9.11 10.27 -1.29
CA GLN A 151 9.10 10.77 -2.67
C GLN A 151 7.99 11.80 -2.90
N LEU A 152 6.76 11.50 -2.45
CA LEU A 152 5.61 12.40 -2.60
C LEU A 152 5.83 13.76 -1.93
N MET A 153 6.63 13.82 -0.86
CA MET A 153 7.00 15.08 -0.18
C MET A 153 7.77 16.07 -1.06
N PHE A 154 8.32 15.64 -2.20
CA PHE A 154 9.01 16.53 -3.13
C PHE A 154 8.07 17.25 -4.10
N ILE A 155 6.80 16.85 -4.17
CA ILE A 155 5.78 17.60 -4.91
C ILE A 155 5.60 18.95 -4.20
N ARG A 156 5.85 20.04 -4.94
CA ARG A 156 5.86 21.39 -4.37
C ARG A 156 4.48 21.80 -3.88
N HIS A 157 4.43 22.22 -2.62
CA HIS A 157 3.32 22.95 -2.04
C HIS A 157 3.63 24.44 -2.22
N ASP A 158 3.21 25.03 -3.33
CA ASP A 158 3.20 26.50 -3.45
C ASP A 158 2.01 27.06 -2.65
#